data_AF-A0A2M7BKF6-F1
#
_entry.id   AF-A0A2M7BKF6-F1
#
_cell.length_a   1.000
_cell.length_b   1.000
_cell.length_c   1.000
_cell.angle_alpha   90.00
_cell.angle_beta   90.00
_cell.angle_gamma   90.00
#
_symmetry.space_group_name_H-M   'P 1'
#
loop_
_entity.id
_entity.type
_entity.pdbx_description
1 polymer ?
#
loop_
_entity_poly.entity_id
_entity_poly.type
_entity_poly.pdbx_seq_one_letter_code
_entity_poly.pdbx_strand_id
1 'polypeptide(L)'
;MRTETHPDDLHLHEEKTALLLAGKIEHYTLEKRYISKDGAIIWVNLTVSPIRKPAEEPGRSIVVVEDITERKRIENEIWEMSFE
;
A
#
# COMPACT_ATOMS: atom_id res chain seq x y z
N MET A 1 -7.80 12.66 4.86
CA MET A 1 -6.51 12.62 4.14
C MET A 1 -6.79 12.10 2.73
N ARG A 2 -6.50 12.86 1.67
CA ARG A 2 -6.59 12.39 0.27
C ARG A 2 -5.14 12.29 -0.17
N THR A 3 -4.65 11.07 -0.35
CA THR A 3 -3.24 10.74 -0.64
C THR A 3 -3.17 10.01 -1.96
N GLU A 4 -2.18 10.36 -2.77
CA GLU A 4 -1.91 9.73 -4.06
C GLU A 4 -0.75 8.72 -3.89
N THR A 5 -0.79 7.60 -4.64
CA THR A 5 0.31 6.60 -4.62
C THR A 5 1.52 7.17 -5.37
N HIS A 6 2.73 6.97 -4.84
CA HIS A 6 3.96 7.38 -5.53
C HIS A 6 4.07 6.69 -6.91
N PRO A 7 4.50 7.40 -7.98
CA PRO A 7 4.52 6.87 -9.35
C PRO A 7 5.24 5.52 -9.51
N ASP A 8 6.41 5.36 -8.89
CA ASP A 8 7.17 4.10 -8.95
C ASP A 8 6.44 2.91 -8.34
N ASP A 9 5.54 3.15 -7.37
CA ASP A 9 4.82 2.10 -6.64
C ASP A 9 3.45 1.82 -7.28
N LEU A 10 3.04 2.62 -8.26
CA LEU A 10 1.73 2.54 -8.91
C LEU A 10 1.56 1.21 -9.66
N HIS A 11 2.57 0.82 -10.44
CA HIS A 11 2.51 -0.39 -11.25
C HIS A 11 2.23 -1.65 -10.43
N LEU A 12 2.95 -1.82 -9.31
CA LEU A 12 2.78 -2.96 -8.42
C LEU A 12 1.39 -2.96 -7.77
N HIS A 13 0.89 -1.79 -7.37
CA HIS A 13 -0.44 -1.64 -6.80
C HIS A 13 -1.55 -2.00 -7.80
N GLU A 14 -1.42 -1.55 -9.05
CA GLU A 14 -2.36 -1.84 -10.14
C GLU A 14 -2.38 -3.33 -10.47
N GLU A 15 -1.21 -3.97 -10.58
CA GLU A 15 -1.10 -5.41 -10.84
C GLU A 15 -1.82 -6.22 -9.76
N LYS A 16 -1.54 -5.96 -8.48
CA LYS A 16 -2.19 -6.66 -7.36
C LYS A 16 -3.69 -6.40 -7.33
N THR A 17 -4.13 -5.18 -7.63
CA THR A 17 -5.56 -4.84 -7.71
C THR A 17 -6.25 -5.57 -8.85
N ALA A 18 -5.63 -5.69 -10.01
CA ALA A 18 -6.17 -6.47 -11.13
C ALA A 18 -6.32 -7.95 -10.78
N LEU A 19 -5.33 -8.55 -10.11
CA LEU A 19 -5.42 -9.93 -9.64
C LEU A 19 -6.54 -10.12 -8.60
N LEU A 20 -6.72 -9.15 -7.69
CA LEU A 20 -7.77 -9.15 -6.68
C LEU A 20 -9.17 -9.12 -7.32
N LEU A 21 -9.38 -8.19 -8.25
CA LEU A 21 -10.65 -8.01 -8.95
C LEU A 21 -10.98 -9.19 -9.88
N ALA A 22 -9.96 -9.83 -10.45
CA ALA A 22 -10.11 -11.06 -11.21
C ALA A 22 -10.39 -12.30 -10.32
N GLY A 23 -10.41 -12.14 -8.99
CA GLY A 23 -10.61 -13.23 -8.04
C GLY A 23 -9.45 -14.24 -7.97
N LYS A 24 -8.29 -13.89 -8.54
CA LYS A 24 -7.09 -14.76 -8.55
C LYS A 24 -6.38 -14.79 -7.21
N ILE A 25 -6.58 -13.75 -6.39
CA ILE A 25 -6.10 -13.65 -5.02
C ILE A 25 -7.22 -13.17 -4.12
N GLU A 26 -7.15 -13.51 -2.84
CA GLU A 26 -8.20 -13.15 -1.87
C GLU A 26 -7.97 -11.80 -1.20
N HIS A 27 -6.71 -11.43 -1.03
CA HIS A 27 -6.26 -10.16 -0.49
C HIS A 27 -4.81 -9.95 -0.94
N TYR A 28 -4.28 -8.75 -0.74
CA TYR A 28 -2.85 -8.51 -0.85
C TYR A 28 -2.36 -7.52 0.20
N THR A 29 -1.07 -7.62 0.53
CA THR A 29 -0.35 -6.68 1.37
C THR A 29 0.88 -6.19 0.62
N LEU A 30 1.19 -4.90 0.71
CA LEU A 30 2.40 -4.31 0.14
C LEU A 30 2.85 -3.08 0.95
N GLU A 31 4.16 -2.91 1.06
CA GLU A 31 4.76 -1.66 1.52
C GLU A 31 4.89 -0.71 0.33
N LYS A 32 4.38 0.51 0.43
CA LYS A 32 4.52 1.54 -0.61
C LYS A 32 4.58 2.94 -0.04
N ARG A 33 4.85 3.92 -0.90
CA ARG A 33 4.86 5.35 -0.56
C ARG A 33 3.54 6.01 -0.96
N TYR A 34 2.97 6.74 -0.01
CA TYR A 34 1.98 7.76 -0.28
C TYR A 34 2.60 9.14 -0.33
N ILE A 35 2.03 9.97 -1.20
CA ILE A 35 2.30 11.40 -1.28
C ILE A 35 1.12 12.10 -0.59
N SER A 36 1.42 12.79 0.51
CA SER A 36 0.45 13.63 1.21
C SER A 36 0.16 14.91 0.42
N LYS A 37 -0.87 15.66 0.82
CA LYS A 37 -1.27 16.88 0.11
C LYS A 37 -0.20 17.98 0.10
N ASP A 38 0.66 17.99 1.10
CA ASP A 38 1.80 18.89 1.25
C ASP A 38 3.09 18.33 0.60
N GLY A 39 3.02 17.17 -0.06
CA GLY A 39 4.12 16.59 -0.82
C GLY A 39 5.06 15.70 -0.01
N ALA A 40 4.79 15.47 1.28
CA ALA A 40 5.58 14.56 2.09
C ALA A 40 5.40 13.09 1.64
N ILE A 41 6.48 12.32 1.75
CA ILE A 41 6.48 10.88 1.49
C ILE A 41 6.18 10.16 2.80
N ILE A 42 5.13 9.33 2.78
CA ILE A 42 4.71 8.51 3.93
C ILE A 42 4.82 7.05 3.50
N TRP A 43 5.62 6.26 4.21
CA TRP A 43 5.68 4.83 3.96
C TRP A 43 4.51 4.15 4.65
N VAL A 44 3.78 3.33 3.91
CA VAL A 44 2.63 2.60 4.40
C VAL A 44 2.74 1.12 4.13
N ASN A 45 2.32 0.32 5.10
CA ASN A 45 1.98 -1.08 4.91
C ASN A 45 0.48 -1.15 4.60
N LEU A 46 0.16 -1.40 3.32
CA LEU A 46 -1.20 -1.41 2.79
C LEU A 46 -1.69 -2.85 2.71
N THR A 47 -2.83 -3.15 3.34
CA THR A 47 -3.55 -4.43 3.13
C THR A 47 -4.92 -4.16 2.51
N VAL A 48 -5.25 -4.90 1.44
CA VAL A 48 -6.52 -4.75 0.68
C VAL A 48 -7.23 -6.09 0.59
N SER A 49 -8.51 -6.11 0.97
CA SER A 49 -9.38 -7.28 0.90
C SER A 49 -10.77 -6.91 0.35
N PRO A 50 -11.34 -7.65 -0.61
CA PRO A 50 -12.61 -7.32 -1.24
C PRO A 50 -13.78 -7.70 -0.33
N ILE A 51 -14.84 -6.90 -0.33
CA ILE A 51 -16.08 -7.25 0.35
C ILE A 51 -16.90 -8.14 -0.58
N ARG A 52 -16.89 -9.45 -0.31
CA ARG A 52 -17.65 -10.44 -1.06
C ARG A 52 -19.02 -10.65 -0.39
N LYS A 53 -19.98 -9.77 -0.64
CA LYS A 53 -21.37 -9.96 -0.20
C LYS A 53 -22.27 -10.36 -1.38
N PRO A 54 -23.20 -11.32 -1.22
CA PRO A 54 -24.03 -11.85 -2.30
C PRO A 54 -24.91 -10.85 -3.05
N ALA A 55 -25.03 -9.60 -2.57
CA ALA A 55 -25.91 -8.57 -3.14
C ALA A 55 -25.28 -7.16 -3.19
N GLU A 56 -23.99 -7.01 -2.85
CA GLU A 56 -23.32 -5.71 -2.98
C GLU A 56 -22.60 -5.61 -4.32
N GLU A 57 -22.55 -4.40 -4.87
CA GLU A 57 -21.86 -4.12 -6.14
C GLU A 57 -20.39 -4.58 -6.07
N PRO A 58 -19.91 -5.32 -7.10
CA PRO A 58 -18.50 -5.67 -7.19
C PRO A 58 -17.67 -4.37 -7.26
N GLY A 59 -16.68 -4.26 -6.37
CA GLY A 59 -15.75 -3.12 -6.37
C GLY A 59 -15.47 -2.47 -5.00
N ARG A 60 -16.14 -2.90 -3.92
CA ARG A 60 -15.81 -2.44 -2.56
C ARG A 60 -14.72 -3.32 -1.94
N SER A 61 -13.75 -2.67 -1.30
CA SER A 61 -12.68 -3.32 -0.56
C SER A 61 -12.51 -2.68 0.81
N ILE A 62 -12.16 -3.48 1.80
CA ILE A 62 -11.58 -3.02 3.06
C ILE A 62 -10.09 -2.78 2.80
N VAL A 63 -9.63 -1.60 3.20
CA VAL A 63 -8.23 -1.19 3.08
C VAL A 63 -7.75 -0.84 4.48
N VAL A 64 -6.71 -1.54 4.95
CA VAL A 64 -5.99 -1.22 6.18
C VAL A 64 -4.69 -0.55 5.78
N VAL A 65 -4.45 0.63 6.33
CA VAL A 65 -3.23 1.42 6.12
C VAL A 65 -2.54 1.57 7.45
N GLU A 66 -1.34 1.01 7.57
CA GLU A 66 -0.45 1.22 8.69
C GLU A 66 0.68 2.15 8.25
N ASP A 67 0.93 3.23 9.00
CA ASP A 67 2.09 4.09 8.79
C ASP A 67 3.34 3.41 9.34
N ILE A 68 4.31 3.16 8.46
CA ILE A 68 5.58 2.50 8.79
C ILE A 68 6.77 3.43 8.53
N THR A 69 6.53 4.75 8.45
CA THR A 69 7.56 5.76 8.14
C THR A 69 8.71 5.72 9.13
N GLU A 70 8.41 5.68 10.43
CA GLU A 70 9.46 5.59 11.47
C GLU A 70 10.26 4.29 11.37
N ARG A 71 9.58 3.16 11.09
CA ARG A 71 10.27 1.88 10.90
C ARG A 71 11.24 1.96 9.72
N LYS A 72 10.82 2.53 8.59
CA LYS A 72 11.67 2.70 7.40
C LYS A 72 12.85 3.65 7.64
N ARG A 73 12.64 4.70 8.42
CA ARG A 73 13.73 5.62 8.81
C ARG A 73 14.80 4.89 9.63
N ILE A 74 14.39 4.12 10.64
CA ILE A 74 15.31 3.34 11.48
C ILE A 74 16.01 2.25 10.65
N GLU A 75 15.28 1.54 9.78
CA GLU A 75 15.87 0.56 8.86
C GLU A 75 16.99 1.23 8.04
N ASN A 76 16.72 2.37 7.40
CA ASN A 76 17.72 3.09 6.60
C ASN A 76 18.94 3.56 7.41
N GLU A 77 18.74 4.07 8.63
CA GLU A 77 19.85 4.46 9.52
C GLU A 77 20.74 3.26 9.86
N ILE A 78 20.14 2.11 10.16
CA ILE A 78 20.88 0.87 10.42
C ILE A 78 21.63 0.42 9.15
N TRP A 79 20.99 0.51 7.98
CA TRP A 79 21.62 0.19 6.71
C TRP A 79 22.84 1.09 6.48
N GLU A 80 22.73 2.40 6.63
CA GLU A 80 23.86 3.34 6.46
C GLU A 80 25.01 3.03 7.43
N MET A 81 24.71 2.75 8.70
CA MET A 81 25.72 2.36 9.69
C MET A 81 26.38 1.00 9.42
N SER A 82 25.72 0.11 8.67
CA SER A 82 26.24 -1.24 8.36
C SER A 82 27.25 -1.24 7.20
N PHE A 83 27.38 -0.11 6.48
CA PHE A 83 28.31 0.06 5.35
C PHE A 83 29.40 1.12 5.63
N GLU A 84 29.52 1.59 6.87
CA GLU A 84 30.71 2.30 7.41
C GLU A 84 31.69 1.32 8.08
#